data_AF-A8RMW5-F1
#
_entry.id   AF-A8RMW5-F1
#
_cell.length_a   1.000
_cell.length_b   1.000
_cell.length_c   1.000
_cell.angle_alpha   90.00
_cell.angle_beta   90.00
_cell.angle_gamma   90.00
#
_symmetry.space_group_name_H-M   'P 1'
#
loop_
_entity.id
_entity.type
_entity.pdbx_description
1 polymer ?
#
loop_
_entity_poly.entity_id
_entity_poly.type
_entity_poly.pdbx_seq_one_letter_code
_entity_poly.pdbx_strand_id
1 'polypeptide(L)'
;METIVPVTHEQLEDILKRLSSTREFGDVLRAKGMLPTENPGEWLYFDLVPEQYEIRQGRPDYTGKVCVIGASLKEEELNSVFGRG
;
A
#
# COMPACT_ATOMS: atom_id res chain seq x y z
N MET A 1 -11.85 -11.53 10.61
CA MET A 1 -10.58 -11.68 9.87
C MET A 1 -10.53 -10.50 8.93
N GLU A 2 -9.64 -9.54 9.16
CA GLU A 2 -9.38 -8.49 8.17
C GLU A 2 -8.68 -9.15 6.98
N THR A 3 -9.42 -9.38 5.90
CA THR A 3 -8.87 -9.93 4.65
C THR A 3 -8.34 -8.81 3.79
N ILE A 4 -7.05 -8.84 3.48
CA ILE A 4 -6.44 -7.93 2.50
C ILE A 4 -7.11 -8.17 1.14
N VAL A 5 -7.69 -7.12 0.57
CA VAL A 5 -8.25 -7.16 -0.79
C VAL A 5 -7.10 -7.19 -1.81
N PRO A 6 -7.13 -8.10 -2.81
CA PRO A 6 -6.15 -8.10 -3.88
C PRO A 6 -6.11 -6.78 -4.65
N VAL A 7 -4.93 -6.38 -5.14
CA VAL A 7 -4.73 -5.12 -5.87
C VAL A 7 -4.10 -5.35 -7.24
N THR A 8 -4.45 -4.50 -8.21
CA THR A 8 -3.69 -4.40 -9.45
C THR A 8 -2.46 -3.52 -9.29
N HIS A 9 -1.51 -3.61 -10.22
CA HIS A 9 -0.35 -2.72 -10.25
C HIS A 9 -0.75 -1.25 -10.35
N GLU A 10 -1.71 -0.93 -11.21
CA GLU A 10 -2.19 0.43 -11.45
C GLU A 10 -2.89 1.02 -10.22
N GLN A 11 -3.70 0.21 -9.52
CA GLN A 11 -4.33 0.62 -8.25
C GLN A 11 -3.27 0.92 -7.18
N LEU A 12 -2.27 0.03 -7.03
CA LEU A 12 -1.20 0.24 -6.09
C LEU A 12 -0.39 1.49 -6.45
N GLU A 13 -0.10 1.71 -7.74
CA GLU A 13 0.60 2.89 -8.21
C GLU A 13 -0.16 4.19 -7.90
N ASP A 14 -1.47 4.23 -8.13
CA ASP A 14 -2.31 5.39 -7.79
C ASP A 14 -2.25 5.70 -6.29
N ILE A 15 -2.38 4.67 -5.45
CA ILE A 15 -2.28 4.79 -3.98
C ILE A 15 -0.92 5.36 -3.58
N LEU A 16 0.19 4.83 -4.12
CA LEU A 16 1.54 5.29 -3.78
C LEU A 16 1.79 6.72 -4.24
N LYS A 17 1.34 7.09 -5.43
CA LYS A 17 1.43 8.46 -5.94
C LYS A 17 0.69 9.44 -5.04
N ARG A 18 -0.52 9.06 -4.61
CA ARG A 18 -1.36 9.82 -3.70
C ARG A 18 -0.74 9.99 -2.32
N LEU A 19 -0.16 8.92 -1.77
CA LEU A 19 0.62 8.95 -0.53
C LEU A 19 1.87 9.83 -0.62
N SER A 20 2.55 9.87 -1.77
CA SER A 20 3.81 10.62 -1.93
C SER A 20 3.62 12.09 -2.30
N SER A 21 2.49 12.46 -2.92
CA SER A 21 2.28 13.79 -3.51
C SER A 21 1.20 14.63 -2.83
N THR A 22 0.45 14.06 -1.89
CA THR A 22 -0.63 14.76 -1.19
C THR A 22 -0.51 14.60 0.33
N ARG A 23 -1.35 15.33 1.07
CA ARG A 23 -1.52 15.16 2.53
C ARG A 23 -2.89 14.57 2.88
N GLU A 24 -3.55 13.92 1.92
CA GLU A 24 -4.90 13.40 2.14
C GLU A 24 -4.95 12.36 3.27
N PHE A 25 -3.85 11.62 3.46
CA PHE A 25 -3.66 10.60 4.49
C PHE A 25 -2.85 11.05 5.71
N GLY A 26 -2.52 12.34 5.80
CA GLY A 26 -1.53 12.88 6.74
C GLY A 26 -0.15 13.08 6.10
N ASP A 27 0.86 13.37 6.91
CA ASP A 27 2.23 13.59 6.46
C ASP A 27 2.99 12.25 6.42
N VAL A 28 2.92 11.55 5.28
CA VAL A 28 3.54 10.23 5.10
C VAL A 28 5.05 10.39 4.86
N LEU A 29 5.85 9.68 5.67
CA LEU A 29 7.31 9.66 5.61
C LEU A 29 7.86 8.35 5.05
N ARG A 30 7.13 7.25 5.21
CA ARG A 30 7.45 5.96 4.60
C ARG A 30 6.20 5.12 4.46
N ALA A 31 6.07 4.38 3.37
CA ALA A 31 5.14 3.27 3.30
C ALA A 31 5.84 2.04 2.71
N LYS A 32 5.59 0.87 3.27
CA LYS A 32 6.15 -0.39 2.76
C LYS A 32 5.16 -1.50 2.93
N GLY A 33 5.09 -2.40 1.96
CA GLY A 33 4.22 -3.55 2.08
C GLY A 33 4.38 -4.59 0.99
N MET A 34 3.57 -5.62 1.13
CA MET A 34 3.36 -6.69 0.17
C MET A 34 1.87 -7.00 0.12
N LEU A 35 1.31 -7.03 -1.09
CA LEU A 35 -0.10 -7.27 -1.34
C LEU A 35 -0.25 -8.35 -2.42
N PRO A 36 -1.23 -9.26 -2.27
CA PRO A 36 -1.58 -10.18 -3.34
C PRO A 36 -2.18 -9.40 -4.52
N THR A 37 -2.01 -9.91 -5.73
CA THR A 37 -2.78 -9.44 -6.90
C THR A 37 -4.00 -10.32 -7.13
N GLU A 38 -4.83 -9.91 -8.08
CA GLU A 38 -5.98 -10.71 -8.55
C GLU A 38 -5.55 -12.03 -9.20
N ASN A 39 -4.29 -12.13 -9.65
CA ASN A 39 -3.73 -13.35 -10.22
C ASN A 39 -3.19 -14.26 -9.11
N PRO A 40 -3.68 -15.51 -8.99
CA PRO A 40 -3.21 -16.44 -7.97
C PRO A 40 -1.70 -16.68 -8.04
N GLY A 41 -1.00 -16.41 -6.94
CA GLY A 41 0.45 -16.60 -6.84
C GLY A 41 1.28 -15.40 -7.31
N GLU A 42 0.67 -14.30 -7.74
CA GLU A 42 1.36 -13.04 -8.00
C GLU A 42 1.19 -12.07 -6.84
N TRP A 43 2.29 -11.39 -6.50
CA TRP A 43 2.36 -10.49 -5.36
C TRP A 43 3.14 -9.25 -5.73
N LEU A 44 2.70 -8.11 -5.22
CA LEU A 44 3.36 -6.83 -5.42
C LEU A 44 3.96 -6.37 -4.11
N TYR A 45 5.25 -6.09 -4.15
CA TYR A 45 6.00 -5.51 -3.05
C TYR A 45 6.23 -4.05 -3.36
N PHE A 46 6.03 -3.17 -2.38
CA PHE A 46 6.27 -1.75 -2.55
C PHE A 46 7.10 -1.17 -1.42
N ASP A 47 7.84 -0.11 -1.75
CA ASP A 47 8.50 0.78 -0.81
C ASP A 47 8.30 2.22 -1.31
N LEU A 48 8.05 3.13 -0.39
CA LEU A 48 7.78 4.53 -0.64
C LEU A 48 8.48 5.37 0.41
N VAL A 49 9.09 6.44 -0.06
CA VAL A 49 9.54 7.61 0.70
C VAL A 49 8.92 8.86 0.06
N PRO A 50 9.02 10.06 0.66
CA PRO A 50 8.52 11.25 0.00
C PRO A 50 9.12 11.41 -1.40
N GLU A 51 8.26 11.76 -2.37
CA GLU A 51 8.60 11.96 -3.78
C GLU A 51 9.09 10.73 -4.58
N GLN A 52 9.26 9.55 -3.95
CA GLN A 52 9.75 8.35 -4.63
C GLN A 52 9.05 7.09 -4.14
N TYR A 53 8.69 6.21 -5.08
CA TYR A 53 8.19 4.88 -4.77
C TYR A 53 8.67 3.87 -5.80
N GLU A 54 8.62 2.60 -5.41
CA GLU A 54 8.92 1.47 -6.28
C GLU A 54 7.88 0.36 -6.04
N ILE A 55 7.51 -0.31 -7.13
CA ILE A 55 6.67 -1.52 -7.09
C ILE A 55 7.45 -2.64 -7.78
N ARG A 56 7.50 -3.82 -7.16
CA ARG A 56 8.21 -5.00 -7.65
C ARG A 56 7.35 -6.24 -7.55
N GLN A 57 7.61 -7.20 -8.42
CA GLN A 57 7.11 -8.56 -8.25
C GLN A 57 7.73 -9.21 -7.01
N GLY A 58 6.87 -9.82 -6.20
CA GLY A 58 7.18 -10.43 -4.93
C GLY A 58 6.97 -11.94 -4.95
N ARG A 59 7.44 -12.61 -3.89
CA ARG A 59 7.08 -14.01 -3.66
C ARG A 59 5.73 -14.08 -2.95
N PRO A 60 4.94 -15.13 -3.19
CA PRO A 60 3.73 -15.37 -2.42
C PRO A 60 3.97 -15.45 -0.92
N ASP A 61 3.06 -14.87 -0.15
CA ASP A 61 2.98 -15.00 1.31
C ASP A 61 1.55 -15.45 1.70
N TYR A 62 1.31 -15.71 2.98
CA TYR A 62 -0.02 -16.13 3.47
C TYR A 62 -0.97 -14.95 3.74
N THR A 63 -0.43 -13.74 3.93
CA THR A 63 -1.23 -12.51 4.15
C THR A 63 -0.51 -11.26 3.67
N GLY A 64 -1.28 -10.30 3.16
CA GLY A 64 -0.77 -8.97 2.86
C GLY A 64 -0.36 -8.21 4.12
N LYS A 65 0.71 -7.41 4.01
CA LYS A 65 1.27 -6.60 5.09
C LYS A 65 1.51 -5.20 4.57
N VAL A 66 1.03 -4.20 5.29
CA VAL A 66 1.24 -2.78 5.00
C VAL A 66 1.66 -2.09 6.28
N CYS A 67 2.70 -1.28 6.19
CA CYS A 67 3.19 -0.41 7.24
C CYS A 67 3.32 1.01 6.67
N VAL A 68 2.70 1.98 7.34
CA VAL A 68 2.77 3.41 6.99
C VAL A 68 3.32 4.15 8.20
N ILE A 69 4.32 5.01 7.97
CA ILE A 69 4.99 5.81 8.99
C ILE A 69 4.82 7.27 8.58
N GLY A 70 4.36 8.10 9.51
CA GLY A 70 4.15 9.52 9.27
C GLY A 70 3.58 10.26 10.47
N ALA A 71 3.19 11.51 10.27
CA ALA A 71 2.58 12.37 11.30
C ALA A 71 1.14 12.71 10.93
N SER A 72 0.27 12.83 11.95
CA SER A 72 -1.16 13.14 11.78
C SER A 72 -1.85 12.22 10.76
N LEU A 73 -1.53 10.92 10.82
CA LEU A 73 -2.03 9.93 9.87
C LEU A 73 -3.54 9.76 10.03
N LYS A 74 -4.24 9.71 8.89
CA LYS A 74 -5.68 9.44 8.86
C LYS A 74 -5.92 7.95 8.68
N GLU A 75 -5.98 7.23 9.80
CA GLU A 75 -6.05 5.76 9.81
C GLU A 75 -7.23 5.19 9.02
N GLU A 76 -8.43 5.79 9.13
CA GLU A 76 -9.62 5.33 8.39
C GLU A 76 -9.43 5.41 6.87
N GLU A 77 -8.85 6.51 6.38
CA GLU A 77 -8.59 6.71 4.95
C GLU A 77 -7.51 5.75 4.44
N LEU A 78 -6.45 5.54 5.24
CA LEU A 78 -5.39 4.57 4.94
C LEU A 78 -5.94 3.14 4.89
N ASN A 79 -6.78 2.78 5.85
CA ASN A 79 -7.44 1.49 5.92
C ASN A 79 -8.35 1.27 4.70
N SER A 80 -9.13 2.28 4.32
CA SER A 80 -9.99 2.25 3.13
C SER A 80 -9.20 1.98 1.84
N VAL A 81 -8.11 2.72 1.59
CA VAL A 81 -7.34 2.55 0.33
C VAL A 81 -6.57 1.25 0.26
N PHE A 82 -6.21 0.65 1.39
CA PHE A 82 -5.58 -0.68 1.44
C PHE A 82 -6.57 -1.83 1.63
N GLY A 83 -7.89 -1.56 1.56
CA GLY A 83 -8.93 -2.58 1.69
C GLY A 83 -8.92 -3.28 3.05
N ARG A 84 -8.57 -2.56 4.11
CA ARG A 84 -8.64 -3.01 5.51
C ARG A 84 -9.87 -2.35 6.14
N GLY A 85 -10.95 -3.10 6.33
CA GLY A 85 -12.21 -2.60 6.90
C GLY A 85 -13.17 -3.74 7.22
#